data_AF-A0A5C7FRQ6-F1
#
_entry.id   AF-A0A5C7FRQ6-F1
#
_cell.length_a   1.000
_cell.length_b   1.000
_cell.length_c   1.000
_cell.angle_alpha   90.00
_cell.angle_beta   90.00
_cell.angle_gamma   90.00
#
_symmetry.space_group_name_H-M   'P 1'
#
loop_
_entity.id
_entity.type
_entity.pdbx_description
1 polymer ?
#
loop_
_entity_poly.entity_id
_entity_poly.type
_entity_poly.pdbx_seq_one_letter_code
_entity_poly.pdbx_strand_id
1 'polypeptide(L)' 'MLTPRLKRTLRYCLVLYIFIVPTYYLVYRLMWDDVPAKVAFINSLIFGIVNLTFLGPLHYFRVGNRDEGGADAGAGES' A
#
# COMPACT_ATOMS: atom_id res chain seq x y z
N MET A 1 20.81 -2.69 9.27
CA MET A 1 20.48 -3.54 8.11
C MET A 1 18.98 -3.76 8.10
N LEU A 2 18.27 -3.34 7.05
CA LEU A 2 16.84 -3.66 6.90
C LEU A 2 16.67 -5.14 6.55
N THR A 3 15.71 -5.83 7.17
CA THR A 3 15.39 -7.21 6.78
C THR A 3 14.86 -7.25 5.34
N PRO A 4 15.10 -8.35 4.58
CA PRO A 4 14.62 -8.48 3.20
C PRO A 4 13.08 -8.31 3.09
N ARG A 5 12.36 -8.82 4.10
CA ARG A 5 10.90 -8.70 4.26
C ARG A 5 10.47 -7.24 4.38
N LEU A 6 11.18 -6.45 5.19
CA LEU A 6 10.90 -5.03 5.37
C LEU A 6 11.21 -4.22 4.10
N LYS A 7 12.29 -4.54 3.39
CA LYS A 7 12.64 -3.90 2.11
C LYS A 7 11.58 -4.16 1.03
N ARG A 8 11.05 -5.38 0.93
CA ARG A 8 9.98 -5.73 -0.02
C ARG A 8 8.68 -5.01 0.33
N THR A 9 8.34 -4.93 1.61
CA THR A 9 7.15 -4.22 2.08
C THR A 9 7.25 -2.72 1.83
N LEU A 10 8.41 -2.10 2.09
CA LEU A 10 8.64 -0.67 1.79
C LEU A 10 8.50 -0.37 0.30
N ARG A 11 8.98 -1.25 -0.59
CA ARG A 11 8.77 -1.09 -2.03
C ARG A 11 7.29 -1.19 -2.40
N TYR A 12 6.57 -2.17 -1.85
CA TYR A 12 5.13 -2.31 -2.07
C TYR A 12 4.38 -1.06 -1.61
N CYS A 13 4.66 -0.60 -0.40
CA CYS A 13 4.15 0.65 0.16
C CYS A 13 4.41 1.85 -0.75
N LEU A 14 5.65 2.04 -1.20
CA LEU A 14 6.02 3.16 -2.06
C LEU A 14 5.27 3.13 -3.39
N VAL A 15 5.18 1.98 -4.05
CA VAL A 15 4.42 1.82 -5.30
C VAL A 15 2.95 2.12 -5.05
N LEU A 16 2.36 1.52 -4.01
CA LEU A 16 0.96 1.72 -3.66
C LEU A 16 0.65 3.21 -3.41
N TYR A 17 1.52 3.92 -2.71
CA TYR A 17 1.37 5.35 -2.44
C TYR A 17 1.39 6.19 -3.72
N ILE A 18 2.32 5.89 -4.62
CA ILE A 18 2.45 6.58 -5.92
C ILE A 18 1.19 6.38 -6.77
N PHE A 19 0.46 5.27 -6.62
CA PHE A 19 -0.80 5.05 -7.33
C PHE A 19 -2.01 5.66 -6.62
N ILE A 20 -2.09 5.51 -5.29
CA ILE A 20 -3.26 5.95 -4.51
C ILE A 20 -3.39 7.47 -4.51
N VAL A 21 -2.30 8.21 -4.29
CA VAL A 21 -2.33 9.68 -4.20
C VAL A 21 -2.89 10.35 -5.46
N PRO A 22 -2.38 10.09 -6.68
CA PRO A 22 -2.95 10.68 -7.88
C PRO A 22 -4.37 10.19 -8.15
N THR A 23 -4.71 8.94 -7.82
CA THR A 23 -6.08 8.42 -7.97
C THR A 23 -7.06 9.21 -7.10
N TYR A 24 -6.74 9.42 -5.81
CA TYR A 24 -7.57 10.23 -4.92
C TYR A 24 -7.67 11.68 -5.40
N TYR A 25 -6.57 12.26 -5.88
CA TYR A 25 -6.59 13.62 -6.41
C TYR A 25 -7.49 13.75 -7.64
N LEU A 26 -7.44 12.75 -8.53
CA LEU A 26 -8.24 12.71 -9.75
C LEU A 26 -9.73 12.52 -9.43
N VAL A 27 -10.05 11.66 -8.45
CA VAL A 27 -11.42 11.51 -7.93
C VAL A 27 -11.92 12.82 -7.32
N TYR A 28 -11.10 13.50 -6.52
CA TYR A 28 -11.45 14.82 -5.99
C TYR A 28 -11.73 15.83 -7.11
N ARG A 29 -10.91 15.88 -8.15
CA ARG A 29 -11.10 16.81 -9.28
C ARG A 29 -12.29 16.45 -10.17
N LEU A 30 -12.67 15.18 -10.25
CA LEU A 30 -13.84 14.72 -11.02
C LEU A 30 -15.16 14.91 -10.26
N MET A 31 -15.17 14.63 -8.96
CA MET A 31 -16.39 14.56 -8.17
C MET A 31 -16.68 15.83 -7.36
N TRP A 32 -15.66 16.64 -7.09
CA TRP A 32 -15.75 17.87 -6.28
C TRP A 32 -14.85 18.97 -6.86
N ASP A 33 -15.29 19.60 -7.96
CA ASP A 33 -14.53 20.69 -8.58
C ASP A 33 -14.49 21.98 -7.72
N ASP A 34 -15.48 22.15 -6.84
CA ASP A 34 -15.60 23.23 -5.85
C ASP A 34 -14.48 23.24 -4.80
N VAL A 35 -13.78 22.11 -4.62
CA VAL A 35 -12.72 22.00 -3.61
C VAL A 35 -11.41 22.60 -4.15
N PRO A 36 -10.77 23.53 -3.42
CA PRO A 36 -9.51 24.11 -3.83
C PRO A 36 -8.45 23.02 -4.10
N ALA A 37 -7.74 23.14 -5.22
CA ALA A 37 -6.75 22.13 -5.64
C ALA A 37 -5.71 21.79 -4.56
N LYS A 38 -5.33 22.77 -3.73
CA LYS A 38 -4.41 22.58 -2.60
C LYS A 38 -5.01 21.68 -1.51
N VAL A 39 -6.30 21.83 -1.22
CA VAL A 39 -7.02 21.00 -0.23
C VAL A 39 -7.20 19.59 -0.76
N ALA A 40 -7.61 19.44 -2.02
CA ALA A 40 -7.72 18.14 -2.68
C ALA A 40 -6.37 17.39 -2.68
N PHE A 41 -5.27 18.09 -2.96
CA PHE A 41 -3.93 17.51 -2.91
C PHE A 41 -3.53 17.06 -1.50
N ILE A 42 -3.72 17.91 -0.49
CA ILE A 42 -3.41 17.58 0.91
C ILE A 42 -4.24 16.38 1.37
N ASN A 43 -5.54 16.36 1.11
CA ASN A 43 -6.39 15.23 1.47
C ASN A 43 -5.94 13.94 0.77
N SER A 44 -5.56 14.01 -0.51
CA SER A 44 -5.08 12.85 -1.25
C SER A 44 -3.77 12.29 -0.67
N LEU A 45 -2.86 13.15 -0.20
CA LEU A 45 -1.66 12.74 0.52
C LEU A 45 -2.01 12.06 1.84
N ILE A 46 -2.92 12.64 2.63
CA ILE A 46 -3.35 12.07 3.91
C ILE A 46 -3.98 10.69 3.69
N PHE A 47 -4.91 10.56 2.75
CA PHE A 47 -5.52 9.26 2.42
C PHE A 47 -4.48 8.25 1.90
N GLY A 48 -3.48 8.69 1.15
CA GLY A 48 -2.35 7.86 0.76
C GLY A 48 -1.57 7.31 1.96
N ILE A 49 -1.27 8.15 2.96
CA ILE A 49 -0.55 7.77 4.18
C ILE A 49 -1.38 6.84 5.06
N VAL A 50 -2.70 7.10 5.17
CA VAL A 50 -3.61 6.23 5.90
C VAL A 50 -3.64 4.85 5.26
N ASN A 51 -3.82 4.77 3.94
CA ASN A 51 -3.79 3.50 3.22
C ASN A 51 -2.46 2.75 3.39
N LEU A 52 -1.32 3.45 3.34
CA LEU A 52 -0.01 2.89 3.65
C LEU A 52 0.05 2.23 5.03
N THR A 53 -0.51 2.90 6.04
CA THR A 53 -0.48 2.42 7.44
C THR A 53 -1.33 1.16 7.63
N PHE A 54 -2.40 0.98 6.84
CA PHE A 54 -3.22 -0.24 6.88
C PHE A 54 -2.67 -1.36 5.97
N LEU A 55 -2.34 -1.05 4.72
CA LEU A 55 -1.91 -2.05 3.74
C LEU A 55 -0.45 -2.50 3.93
N GLY A 56 0.41 -1.66 4.48
CA GLY A 56 1.81 -1.98 4.72
C GLY A 56 1.99 -3.15 5.68
N PRO A 57 1.41 -3.12 6.90
CA PRO A 57 1.45 -4.24 7.83
C PRO A 57 0.80 -5.51 7.27
N LEU A 58 -0.35 -5.38 6.59
CA LEU A 58 -1.03 -6.50 5.91
C LEU A 58 -0.10 -7.20 4.90
N HIS A 59 0.62 -6.42 4.08
CA HIS A 59 1.60 -6.96 3.15
C HIS A 59 2.81 -7.56 3.88
N TYR A 60 3.29 -6.94 4.96
CA TYR A 60 4.40 -7.45 5.77
C TYR A 60 4.11 -8.84 6.35
N PHE A 61 2.94 -9.01 6.98
CA PHE A 61 2.51 -10.30 7.54
C PHE A 61 2.22 -11.33 6.44
N ARG A 62 1.63 -10.92 5.32
CA ARG A 62 1.41 -11.80 4.17
C ARG A 62 2.72 -12.32 3.58
N VAL A 63 3.76 -11.50 3.48
CA VAL A 63 5.09 -11.93 3.02
C VAL A 63 5.76 -12.83 4.05
N GLY A 64 5.63 -12.52 5.35
CA GLY A 64 6.14 -13.38 6.43
C GLY A 64 5.58 -14.81 6.36
N ASN A 65 4.26 -14.95 6.24
CA ASN A 65 3.61 -16.26 6.12
C ASN A 65 3.95 -16.99 4.82
N ARG A 66 4.30 -16.29 3.74
CA ARG A 66 4.68 -16.91 2.46
C ARG A 66 6.11 -17.45 2.48
N ASP A 67 7.01 -16.79 3.22
CA ASP A 67 8.38 -17.25 3.43
C ASP A 67 8.45 -18.41 4.44
N GLU A 68 7.49 -18.52 5.38
CA GLU A 68 7.41 -19.62 6.35
C GLU A 68 6.56 -20.79 5.85
N GLY A 69 5.45 -20.53 5.15
CA GLY A 69 4.61 -21.58 4.53
C GLY A 69 5.13 -22.12 3.19
N GLY A 70 6.21 -21.56 2.64
CA GLY A 70 6.91 -22.10 1.47
C GLY A 70 7.73 -23.35 1.76
N ALA A 71 7.98 -23.68 3.03
CA ALA A 71 8.59 -24.93 3.46
C ALA A 71 7.57 -26.04 3.73
N ASP A 72 6.31 -25.70 4.05
CA ASP A 72 5.32 -26.66 4.54
C ASP A 72 4.04 -26.80 3.68
N ALA A 73 3.88 -26.03 2.59
CA ALA A 73 2.76 -26.19 1.65
C ALA A 73 3.08 -27.09 0.44
N GLY A 74 3.98 -28.07 0.63
CA GLY A 74 4.29 -29.13 -0.34
C GLY A 74 3.84 -30.53 0.06
N ALA A 75 3.13 -30.69 1.18
CA ALA A 75 2.58 -31.97 1.63
C ALA A 75 1.05 -31.96 1.48
N GLY A 76 0.60 -31.97 0.24
CA GLY A 76 -0.81 -31.98 -0.09
C GLY A 76 -1.03 -32.21 -1.57
N GLU A 77 -0.51 -33.32 -2.09
CA GLU A 77 -1.02 -34.10 -3.25
C GLU A 77 0.02 -35.15 -3.67
N SER A 78 -0.12 -36.38 -3.18
CA SER A 78 -0.19 -37.65 -3.94
C SER A 78 -0.19 -38.85 -3.00
#